data_AF-V9ILN7-F1
#
_entry.id   AF-V9ILN7-F1
#
_cell.length_a   1.000
_cell.length_b   1.000
_cell.length_c   1.000
_cell.angle_alpha   90.00
_cell.angle_beta   90.00
_cell.angle_gamma   90.00
#
_symmetry.space_group_name_H-M   'P 1'
#
loop_
_entity.id
_entity.type
_entity.pdbx_description
1 polymer ?
#
loop_
_entity_poly.entity_id
_entity_poly.type
_entity_poly.pdbx_seq_one_letter_code
_entity_poly.pdbx_strand_id
1 'polypeptide(L)'
;MMAYIMGERETMPTVKKLLPHSMSTIYYLLADFYFKNGKWSAAIRYYLLDLCFHPTRLSSWTGLAMSSATVIDTWLNKYTPINEDKLLAKAKLTQSSYRHAVELDSCNHIIWTEYGSFVIYCSFILSHDY
;
A
#
# COMPACT_ATOMS: atom_id res chain seq x y z
N MET A 1 1.23 -10.73 -6.88
CA MET A 1 0.73 -9.40 -6.47
C MET A 1 1.88 -8.46 -6.14
N MET A 2 2.82 -8.82 -5.26
CA MET A 2 4.06 -8.04 -5.06
C MET A 2 4.81 -7.79 -6.37
N ALA A 3 4.98 -8.80 -7.22
CA ALA A 3 5.57 -8.63 -8.56
C ALA A 3 4.79 -7.66 -9.47
N TYR A 4 3.47 -7.53 -9.34
CA TYR A 4 2.68 -6.56 -10.12
C TYR A 4 2.91 -5.13 -9.64
N ILE A 5 2.85 -4.93 -8.32
CA ILE A 5 3.03 -3.60 -7.72
C ILE A 5 4.50 -3.12 -7.83
N MET A 6 5.45 -4.06 -7.96
CA MET A 6 6.87 -3.80 -8.20
C MET A 6 7.21 -3.63 -9.69
N GLY A 7 6.23 -3.77 -10.60
CA GLY A 7 6.42 -3.62 -12.05
C GLY A 7 7.08 -4.83 -12.74
N GLU A 8 7.33 -5.93 -12.03
CA GLU A 8 7.87 -7.18 -12.59
C GLU A 8 6.81 -8.00 -13.35
N ARG A 9 5.53 -7.65 -13.22
CA ARG A 9 4.41 -8.19 -14.00
C ARG A 9 3.50 -7.07 -14.46
N GLU A 10 3.13 -7.08 -15.73
CA GLU A 10 2.18 -6.11 -16.31
C GLU A 10 0.72 -6.36 -15.95
N THR A 11 0.37 -7.58 -15.52
CA THR A 11 -1.03 -7.96 -15.27
C THR A 11 -1.26 -8.40 -13.83
N MET A 12 -2.25 -7.78 -13.18
CA MET A 12 -2.63 -8.11 -11.80
C MET A 12 -3.20 -9.53 -11.73
N PRO A 13 -2.79 -10.37 -10.76
CA PRO A 13 -3.36 -11.71 -10.63
C PRO A 13 -4.83 -11.63 -10.22
N THR A 14 -5.74 -11.87 -11.18
CA THR A 14 -7.18 -11.93 -10.94
C THR A 14 -7.56 -13.31 -10.43
N VAL A 15 -8.27 -13.37 -9.30
CA VAL A 15 -8.81 -14.64 -8.79
C VAL A 15 -10.06 -14.98 -9.61
N LYS A 16 -10.00 -16.09 -10.37
CA LYS A 16 -11.09 -16.55 -11.26
C LYS A 16 -12.36 -17.00 -10.51
N LYS A 17 -12.26 -17.28 -9.20
CA LYS A 17 -13.37 -17.74 -8.37
C LYS A 17 -13.93 -16.55 -7.60
N LEU A 18 -14.99 -15.93 -8.13
CA LEU A 18 -15.69 -14.86 -7.45
C LEU A 18 -16.29 -15.38 -6.14
N LEU A 19 -15.96 -14.70 -5.05
CA LEU A 19 -16.65 -14.90 -3.77
C LEU A 19 -18.14 -14.53 -3.95
N PRO A 20 -19.05 -15.14 -3.18
CA PRO A 20 -20.44 -14.69 -3.12
C PRO A 20 -20.50 -13.17 -2.88
N HIS A 21 -21.43 -12.46 -3.52
CA HIS A 21 -21.54 -10.99 -3.38
C HIS A 21 -21.61 -10.50 -1.92
N SER A 22 -22.15 -11.32 -1.01
CA SER A 22 -22.20 -11.03 0.42
C SER A 22 -20.83 -11.04 1.12
N MET A 23 -19.84 -11.73 0.55
CA MET A 23 -18.47 -11.85 1.07
C MET A 23 -17.44 -11.09 0.24
N SER A 24 -17.84 -10.38 -0.83
CA SER A 24 -16.89 -9.69 -1.70
C SER A 24 -16.08 -8.60 -0.97
N THR A 25 -16.65 -8.02 0.09
CA THR A 25 -16.02 -6.94 0.88
C THR A 25 -15.34 -7.45 2.16
N ILE A 26 -15.29 -8.76 2.39
CA ILE A 26 -14.76 -9.32 3.65
C ILE A 26 -13.28 -8.98 3.87
N TYR A 27 -12.48 -8.97 2.80
CA TYR A 27 -11.06 -8.64 2.88
C TYR A 27 -10.83 -7.18 3.21
N TYR A 28 -11.60 -6.26 2.61
CA TYR A 28 -11.59 -4.86 3.00
C TYR A 28 -11.96 -4.65 4.48
N LEU A 29 -13.03 -5.29 4.96
CA LEU A 29 -13.46 -5.18 6.36
C LEU A 29 -12.39 -5.69 7.33
N LEU A 30 -11.76 -6.83 7.01
CA LEU A 30 -10.64 -7.35 7.79
C LEU A 30 -9.45 -6.37 7.76
N ALA A 31 -9.13 -5.82 6.59
CA ALA A 31 -8.06 -4.85 6.45
C ALA A 31 -8.29 -3.60 7.31
N ASP A 32 -9.49 -3.02 7.27
CA ASP A 32 -9.89 -1.86 8.08
C ASP A 32 -9.85 -2.18 9.58
N PHE A 33 -10.30 -3.37 9.98
CA PHE A 33 -10.21 -3.83 11.36
C PHE A 33 -8.74 -3.92 11.84
N TYR A 34 -7.85 -4.49 11.03
CA TYR A 34 -6.44 -4.57 11.40
C TYR A 34 -5.74 -3.21 11.34
N PHE A 35 -6.15 -2.34 10.43
CA PHE A 35 -5.65 -0.97 10.32
C PHE A 35 -5.96 -0.17 11.59
N LYS A 36 -7.22 -0.19 12.04
CA LYS A 36 -7.66 0.48 13.27
C LYS A 36 -7.00 -0.07 14.54
N ASN A 37 -6.60 -1.34 14.54
CA ASN A 37 -5.89 -1.98 15.66
C ASN A 37 -4.35 -1.82 15.60
N GLY A 38 -3.82 -1.00 14.69
CA GLY A 38 -2.38 -0.78 14.54
C GLY A 38 -1.59 -2.01 14.06
N LYS A 39 -2.27 -3.03 13.53
CA LYS A 39 -1.65 -4.25 12.99
C LYS A 39 -1.36 -4.07 11.51
N TRP A 40 -0.48 -3.13 11.19
CA TRP A 40 -0.18 -2.68 9.82
C TRP A 40 0.19 -3.81 8.86
N SER A 41 1.08 -4.73 9.27
CA SER A 41 1.48 -5.88 8.45
C SER A 41 0.34 -6.83 8.11
N ALA A 42 -0.67 -6.95 8.99
CA ALA A 42 -1.87 -7.71 8.69
C ALA A 42 -2.79 -6.93 7.75
N ALA A 43 -3.00 -5.63 8.00
CA ALA A 43 -3.79 -4.74 7.15
C ALA A 43 -3.31 -4.75 5.70
N ILE A 44 -2.00 -4.59 5.47
CA ILE A 44 -1.35 -4.66 4.13
C ILE A 44 -1.75 -5.95 3.40
N ARG A 45 -1.66 -7.10 4.06
CA ARG A 45 -2.00 -8.41 3.46
C ARG A 45 -3.47 -8.50 3.05
N TYR A 46 -4.38 -7.99 3.87
CA TYR A 46 -5.80 -8.03 3.57
C TYR A 46 -6.21 -7.00 2.51
N TYR A 47 -5.59 -5.82 2.48
CA TYR A 47 -5.79 -4.85 1.39
C TYR A 47 -5.31 -5.41 0.04
N LEU A 48 -4.17 -6.10 0.03
CA LEU A 48 -3.70 -6.81 -1.15
C LEU A 48 -4.70 -7.87 -1.61
N LEU A 49 -5.20 -8.71 -0.68
CA LEU A 49 -6.23 -9.68 -1.03
C LEU A 49 -7.48 -9.01 -1.59
N ASP A 50 -7.91 -7.90 -1.02
CA ASP A 50 -9.07 -7.15 -1.53
C ASP A 50 -8.86 -6.64 -2.95
N LEU A 51 -7.68 -6.10 -3.25
CA LEU A 51 -7.32 -5.62 -4.60
C LEU A 51 -7.26 -6.73 -5.66
N CYS A 52 -7.04 -7.99 -5.27
CA CYS A 52 -7.13 -9.13 -6.20
C CYS A 52 -8.56 -9.35 -6.72
N PHE A 53 -9.57 -8.97 -5.93
CA PHE A 53 -10.98 -9.09 -6.29
C PHE A 53 -11.58 -7.77 -6.78
N HIS A 54 -11.14 -6.62 -6.22
CA HIS A 54 -11.65 -5.29 -6.53
C HIS A 54 -10.49 -4.33 -6.85
N PRO A 55 -9.93 -4.39 -8.07
CA PRO A 55 -8.79 -3.56 -8.49
C PRO A 55 -8.99 -2.06 -8.35
N THR A 56 -10.24 -1.62 -8.47
CA THR A 56 -10.63 -0.23 -8.60
C THR A 56 -11.07 0.39 -7.28
N ARG A 57 -10.98 -0.35 -6.16
CA ARG A 57 -11.41 0.16 -4.85
C ARG A 57 -10.36 1.13 -4.30
N LEU A 58 -10.67 2.42 -4.39
CA LEU A 58 -9.85 3.52 -3.88
C LEU A 58 -9.41 3.32 -2.42
N SER A 59 -10.36 2.99 -1.54
CA SER A 59 -10.12 2.80 -0.10
C SER A 59 -9.08 1.72 0.21
N SER A 60 -8.99 0.68 -0.64
CA SER A 60 -8.02 -0.40 -0.46
C SER A 60 -6.62 0.02 -0.90
N TRP A 61 -6.50 0.83 -1.96
CA TRP A 61 -5.23 1.41 -2.37
C TRP A 61 -4.71 2.44 -1.37
N THR A 62 -5.56 3.33 -0.87
CA THR A 62 -5.17 4.32 0.14
C THR A 62 -4.79 3.64 1.46
N GLY A 63 -5.58 2.67 1.92
CA GLY A 63 -5.28 1.88 3.12
C GLY A 63 -3.98 1.09 3.00
N LEU A 64 -3.71 0.50 1.82
CA LEU A 64 -2.45 -0.18 1.53
C LEU A 64 -1.25 0.77 1.59
N ALA A 65 -1.39 1.96 0.98
CA ALA A 65 -0.34 2.96 0.93
C ALA A 65 0.00 3.50 2.34
N MET A 66 -1.02 3.94 3.09
CA MET A 66 -0.84 4.44 4.45
C MET A 66 -0.23 3.40 5.39
N SER A 67 -0.76 2.17 5.39
CA SER A 67 -0.22 1.11 6.24
C SER A 67 1.23 0.74 5.89
N SER A 68 1.60 0.81 4.61
CA SER A 68 2.96 0.58 4.16
C SER A 68 3.89 1.74 4.54
N ALA A 69 3.44 2.99 4.43
CA ALA A 69 4.17 4.17 4.90
C ALA A 69 4.44 4.09 6.41
N THR A 70 3.43 3.78 7.24
CA THR A 70 3.61 3.64 8.69
C THR A 70 4.59 2.52 9.07
N VAL A 71 4.65 1.44 8.28
CA VAL A 71 5.65 0.37 8.49
C VAL A 71 7.06 0.88 8.20
N ILE A 72 7.24 1.67 7.13
CA ILE A 72 8.52 2.31 6.80
C ILE A 72 8.94 3.26 7.94
N ASP A 73 8.03 4.11 8.41
CA ASP A 73 8.30 5.02 9.54
C ASP A 73 8.68 4.24 10.81
N THR A 74 7.98 3.14 11.10
CA THR A 74 8.28 2.30 12.26
C THR A 74 9.65 1.63 12.13
N TRP A 75 10.04 1.26 10.91
CA TRP A 75 11.37 0.73 10.64
C TRP A 75 12.41 1.81 10.88
N LEU A 76 12.27 3.00 10.27
CA LEU A 76 13.24 4.08 10.41
C LEU A 76 13.39 4.59 11.86
N ASN A 77 12.30 4.60 12.62
CA ASN A 77 12.33 4.95 14.04
C ASN A 77 12.99 3.87 14.93
N LYS A 78 12.94 2.61 14.51
CA LYS A 78 13.69 1.54 15.17
C LYS A 78 15.10 1.58 14.57
N TYR A 79 16.08 2.02 15.33
CA TYR A 79 17.53 1.99 15.00
C TYR A 79 18.10 0.56 14.80
N THR A 80 17.32 -0.33 14.20
CA THR A 80 17.68 -1.68 13.79
C THR A 80 18.19 -1.64 12.35
N PRO A 81 19.25 -2.38 12.02
CA PRO A 81 19.73 -2.47 10.64
C PRO A 81 18.62 -3.08 9.77
N ILE A 82 18.07 -2.26 8.88
CA ILE A 82 17.07 -2.68 7.90
C ILE A 82 17.82 -2.98 6.62
N ASN A 83 17.49 -4.11 5.98
CA ASN A 83 17.97 -4.39 4.65
C ASN A 83 17.40 -3.34 3.68
N GLU A 84 18.27 -2.56 3.03
CA GLU A 84 17.93 -1.53 2.05
C GLU A 84 17.00 -2.05 0.94
N ASP A 85 17.23 -3.27 0.44
CA ASP A 85 16.37 -3.88 -0.59
C ASP A 85 14.92 -4.02 -0.09
N LYS A 86 14.76 -4.38 1.19
CA LYS A 86 13.45 -4.56 1.82
C LYS A 86 12.77 -3.21 2.05
N LEU A 87 13.53 -2.18 2.39
CA LEU A 87 13.03 -0.81 2.54
C LEU A 87 12.58 -0.27 1.17
N LEU A 88 13.45 -0.35 0.16
CA LEU A 88 13.18 0.09 -1.20
C LEU A 88 11.98 -0.63 -1.81
N ALA A 89 11.86 -1.94 -1.57
CA ALA A 89 10.70 -2.71 -1.99
C ALA A 89 9.38 -2.19 -1.38
N LYS A 90 9.38 -1.82 -0.10
CA LYS A 90 8.19 -1.24 0.53
C LYS A 90 7.94 0.18 0.04
N ALA A 91 8.98 0.98 -0.17
CA ALA A 91 8.83 2.33 -0.68
C ALA A 91 8.19 2.34 -2.07
N LYS A 92 8.66 1.47 -2.98
CA LYS A 92 8.06 1.25 -4.31
C LYS A 92 6.59 0.78 -4.21
N LEU A 93 6.30 -0.14 -3.29
CA LEU A 93 4.93 -0.60 -3.01
C LEU A 93 4.02 0.57 -2.63
N THR A 94 4.46 1.40 -1.67
CA THR A 94 3.73 2.57 -1.19
C THR A 94 3.51 3.58 -2.31
N GLN A 95 4.57 3.91 -3.07
CA GLN A 95 4.50 4.86 -4.18
C GLN A 95 3.52 4.40 -5.27
N SER A 96 3.62 3.14 -5.71
CA SER A 96 2.73 2.62 -6.75
C SER A 96 1.27 2.55 -6.27
N SER A 97 1.05 2.31 -4.97
CA SER A 97 -0.29 2.29 -4.38
C SER A 97 -0.94 3.67 -4.36
N TYR A 98 -0.19 4.71 -3.95
CA TYR A 98 -0.67 6.09 -4.01
C TYR A 98 -0.91 6.55 -5.45
N ARG A 99 -0.02 6.20 -6.39
CA ARG A 99 -0.20 6.53 -7.81
C ARG A 99 -1.51 5.97 -8.35
N HIS A 100 -1.80 4.69 -8.11
CA HIS A 100 -3.07 4.09 -8.53
C HIS A 100 -4.28 4.72 -7.82
N ALA A 101 -4.16 5.11 -6.56
CA ALA A 101 -5.24 5.81 -5.86
C ALA A 101 -5.55 7.17 -6.51
N VAL A 102 -4.51 7.93 -6.91
CA VAL A 102 -4.65 9.20 -7.61
C VAL A 102 -5.21 9.03 -9.03
N GLU A 103 -4.80 7.99 -9.75
CA GLU A 103 -5.35 7.66 -11.08
C GLU A 103 -6.86 7.32 -11.02
N LEU A 104 -7.30 6.68 -9.93
CA LEU A 104 -8.71 6.33 -9.72
C LEU A 104 -9.57 7.54 -9.30
N ASP A 105 -9.02 8.45 -8.49
CA ASP A 105 -9.73 9.64 -8.02
C ASP A 105 -8.79 10.85 -7.99
N SER A 106 -8.64 11.47 -9.16
CA SER A 106 -7.75 12.62 -9.37
C SER A 106 -8.18 13.88 -8.61
N CYS A 107 -9.44 13.95 -8.16
CA CYS A 107 -10.01 15.10 -7.46
C CYS A 107 -9.83 15.02 -5.93
N ASN A 108 -9.29 13.91 -5.43
CA ASN A 108 -9.14 13.70 -4.00
C ASN A 108 -7.87 14.37 -3.44
N HIS A 109 -8.03 15.61 -2.97
CA HIS A 109 -6.94 16.39 -2.38
C HIS A 109 -6.23 15.70 -1.19
N ILE A 110 -6.93 14.85 -0.45
CA ILE A 110 -6.36 14.14 0.72
C ILE A 110 -5.28 13.16 0.24
N ILE A 111 -5.58 12.37 -0.80
CA ILE A 111 -4.64 11.38 -1.35
C ILE A 111 -3.41 12.08 -1.92
N TRP A 112 -3.60 13.21 -2.60
CA TRP A 112 -2.49 14.03 -3.09
C TRP A 112 -1.60 14.57 -1.96
N THR A 113 -2.20 14.99 -0.85
CA THR A 113 -1.47 15.53 0.31
C THR A 113 -0.62 14.43 0.98
N GLU A 114 -1.22 13.25 1.19
CA GLU A 114 -0.52 12.09 1.75
C GLU A 114 0.59 11.58 0.81
N TYR A 115 0.31 11.53 -0.50
CA TYR A 115 1.31 11.14 -1.49
C TYR A 115 2.48 12.11 -1.55
N GLY A 116 2.21 13.42 -1.58
CA GLY A 116 3.24 14.46 -1.57
C GLY A 116 4.11 14.39 -0.32
N SER A 117 3.51 14.19 0.85
CA SER A 117 4.24 14.01 2.12
C SER A 117 5.17 12.80 2.06
N PHE A 118 4.70 11.67 1.54
CA PHE A 118 5.51 10.46 1.37
C PHE A 118 6.68 10.65 0.40
N VAL A 119 6.46 11.33 -0.73
CA VAL A 119 7.52 11.58 -1.74
C VAL A 119 8.61 12.50 -1.20
N ILE A 120 8.24 13.55 -0.46
CA ILE A 120 9.20 14.44 0.22
C ILE A 120 10.02 13.64 1.23
N TYR A 121 9.35 12.78 2.01
CA TYR A 121 10.00 11.93 2.99
C TYR A 121 11.02 10.97 2.37
N CYS A 122 10.66 10.26 1.30
CA CYS A 122 11.61 9.40 0.57
C CYS A 122 12.76 10.18 -0.06
N SER A 123 12.50 11.39 -0.57
CA SER A 123 13.56 12.23 -1.15
C SER A 123 14.56 12.69 -0.09
N PHE A 124 14.09 12.96 1.13
CA PHE A 124 14.95 13.34 2.26
C PHE A 124 15.83 12.19 2.76
N ILE A 125 15.31 10.97 2.75
CA ILE A 125 16.09 9.77 3.11
C ILE A 125 17.21 9.55 2.07
N LEU A 126 16.88 9.59 0.79
CA LEU A 126 17.85 9.37 -0.29
C LEU A 126 18.90 10.49 -0.40
N SER A 127 18.62 11.69 0.10
CA SER A 127 19.58 12.79 0.13
C SER A 127 20.52 12.79 1.34
N HIS A 128 20.21 12.02 2.39
CA HIS A 128 21.09 11.82 3.55
C HIS A 128 22.08 10.65 3.39
N ASP A 129 21.97 9.88 2.30
CA ASP A 129 22.89 8.79 1.96
C ASP A 129 24.09 9.24 1.08
N TYR A 130 24.32 10.56 0.92
CA TYR A 130 25.47 11.15 0.20
C TYR A 130 26.28 12.15 1.04
#